data_AF-A0A7Y6NAC0-F1
#
_entry.id   AF-A0A7Y6NAC0-F1
#
_cell.length_a   1.000
_cell.length_b   1.000
_cell.length_c   1.000
_cell.angle_alpha   90.00
_cell.angle_beta   90.00
_cell.angle_gamma   90.00
#
_symmetry.space_group_name_H-M   'P 1'
#
loop_
_entity.id
_entity.type
_entity.pdbx_description
1 polymer ?
#
loop_
_entity_poly.entity_id
_entity_poly.type
_entity_poly.pdbx_seq_one_letter_code
_entity_poly.pdbx_strand_id
1 'polypeptide(L)'
;MDRKSFKENLMRLLISILNRKSFLFDESRFGMHSRVRHGWFKKGARTRVKVKLGIQKFYLYSVVDPRNGESPSLFALNVNTDCMDIFLE
;
A
#
# COMPACT_ATOMS: atom_id res chain seq x y z
N MET A 1 17.94 -5.37 -34.33
CA MET A 1 16.57 -5.84 -34.01
C MET A 1 15.60 -4.76 -34.46
N ASP A 2 14.67 -5.08 -35.35
CA ASP A 2 13.82 -4.09 -36.02
C ASP A 2 12.67 -3.63 -35.10
N ARG A 3 12.32 -2.33 -35.09
CA ARG A 3 11.36 -1.75 -34.11
C ARG A 3 9.96 -2.38 -34.22
N LYS A 4 9.56 -2.82 -35.42
CA LYS A 4 8.30 -3.54 -35.64
C LYS A 4 8.29 -4.90 -34.93
N SER A 5 9.36 -5.68 -35.10
CA SER A 5 9.48 -7.00 -34.47
C SER A 5 9.46 -6.93 -32.94
N PHE A 6 10.03 -5.88 -32.36
CA PHE A 6 10.02 -5.64 -30.92
C PHE A 6 8.60 -5.37 -30.40
N LYS A 7 7.83 -4.52 -31.09
CA LYS A 7 6.44 -4.21 -30.71
C LYS A 7 5.55 -5.45 -30.79
N GLU A 8 5.66 -6.27 -31.83
CA GLU A 8 4.86 -7.51 -31.94
C GLU A 8 5.18 -8.51 -30.83
N ASN A 9 6.46 -8.69 -30.51
CA ASN A 9 6.87 -9.57 -29.42
C ASN A 9 6.38 -9.06 -28.05
N LEU A 10 6.44 -7.75 -27.81
CA LEU A 10 5.90 -7.13 -26.61
C LEU A 10 4.39 -7.37 -26.48
N MET A 11 3.64 -7.18 -27.57
CA MET A 11 2.19 -7.38 -27.57
C MET A 11 1.82 -8.86 -27.34
N ARG A 12 2.55 -9.80 -27.95
CA ARG A 12 2.36 -11.24 -27.69
C ARG A 12 2.62 -11.59 -26.23
N LEU A 13 3.67 -11.04 -25.62
CA LEU A 13 3.98 -11.25 -24.21
C LEU A 13 2.89 -10.66 -23.31
N LEU A 14 2.43 -9.44 -23.59
CA LEU A 14 1.35 -8.79 -22.85
C LEU A 14 0.05 -9.60 -22.90
N ILE A 15 -0.34 -10.09 -24.07
CA ILE A 15 -1.53 -10.94 -24.24
C ILE A 15 -1.40 -12.24 -23.43
N SER A 16 -0.19 -12.80 -23.34
CA SER A 16 0.10 -13.98 -22.52
C SER A 16 0.11 -13.71 -21.01
N ILE A 17 0.40 -12.49 -20.57
CA ILE A 17 0.48 -12.08 -19.15
C ILE A 17 -0.88 -11.59 -18.64
N LEU A 18 -1.61 -10.86 -19.48
CA LEU A 18 -3.08 -10.89 -19.52
C LEU A 18 -3.49 -12.37 -19.77
N ASN A 19 -4.71 -12.82 -19.97
CA ASN A 19 -5.04 -14.28 -19.95
C ASN A 19 -4.72 -15.03 -18.63
N ARG A 20 -3.50 -15.02 -18.08
CA ARG A 20 -3.19 -15.49 -16.72
C ARG A 20 -3.95 -14.65 -15.68
N LYS A 21 -4.34 -15.28 -14.56
CA LYS A 21 -4.85 -14.54 -13.40
C LYS A 21 -3.66 -13.85 -12.74
N SER A 22 -3.65 -12.53 -12.79
CA SER A 22 -2.54 -11.70 -12.32
C SER A 22 -3.06 -10.78 -11.23
N PHE A 23 -2.39 -10.80 -10.10
CA PHE A 23 -2.75 -10.09 -8.90
C PHE A 23 -1.71 -8.97 -8.68
N LEU A 24 -2.16 -7.73 -8.46
CA LEU A 24 -1.30 -6.60 -8.12
C LEU A 24 -1.14 -6.54 -6.62
N PHE A 25 0.07 -6.76 -6.13
CA PHE A 25 0.39 -6.81 -4.72
C PHE A 25 1.20 -5.57 -4.32
N ASP A 26 0.86 -5.01 -3.15
CA ASP A 26 1.66 -3.97 -2.51
C ASP A 26 1.51 -4.02 -0.98
N GLU A 27 2.49 -3.46 -0.28
CA GLU A 27 2.49 -3.31 1.17
C GLU A 27 2.37 -1.84 1.55
N SER A 28 1.37 -1.53 2.39
CA SER A 28 1.13 -0.18 2.87
C SER A 28 1.36 -0.06 4.37
N ARG A 29 2.26 0.82 4.76
CA ARG A 29 2.45 1.20 6.16
C ARG A 29 1.49 2.31 6.56
N PHE A 30 0.67 2.00 7.54
CA PHE A 30 -0.19 2.96 8.21
C PHE A 30 0.33 3.28 9.60
N GLY A 31 0.12 4.50 10.04
CA GLY A 31 0.48 4.90 11.38
C GLY A 31 -0.12 6.24 11.73
N MET A 32 -0.14 6.53 13.02
CA MET A 32 -0.63 7.80 13.49
C MET A 32 0.32 8.93 13.05
N HIS A 33 -0.14 9.79 12.15
CA HIS A 33 0.53 11.03 11.81
C HIS A 33 -0.22 12.19 12.47
N SER A 34 0.24 12.60 13.66
CA SER A 34 -0.36 13.75 14.36
C SER A 34 -0.05 15.03 13.58
N ARG A 35 -1.01 15.51 12.80
CA ARG A 35 -0.90 16.81 12.14
C ARG A 35 -1.23 17.90 13.15
N VAL A 36 -0.20 18.59 13.63
CA VAL A 36 -0.37 19.86 14.35
C VAL A 36 -0.89 20.87 13.31
N ARG A 37 -2.05 21.47 13.59
CA ARG A 37 -2.66 22.49 12.72
C ARG A 37 -2.66 23.84 13.42
N HIS A 38 -2.72 24.90 12.62
CA HIS A 38 -2.97 26.25 13.12
C HIS A 38 -4.38 26.31 13.70
N GLY A 39 -4.50 26.96 14.86
CA GLY A 39 -5.77 27.20 15.54
C GLY A 39 -5.74 28.59 16.18
N TRP A 40 -6.92 29.12 16.45
CA TRP A 40 -7.06 30.39 17.16
C TRP A 40 -6.95 30.15 18.66
N PHE A 41 -6.07 30.89 19.32
CA PHE A 41 -5.82 30.76 20.75
C PHE A 41 -5.83 32.14 21.42
N LYS A 42 -6.23 32.18 22.69
CA LYS A 42 -6.27 33.42 23.46
C LYS A 42 -4.85 33.97 23.64
N LYS A 43 -4.65 35.24 23.28
CA LYS A 43 -3.38 35.95 23.47
C LYS A 43 -3.01 35.95 24.96
N GLY A 44 -1.78 35.52 25.27
CA GLY A 44 -1.27 35.40 26.65
C GLY A 44 -1.59 34.09 27.37
N ALA A 45 -2.30 33.14 26.74
CA ALA A 45 -2.54 31.82 27.30
C ALA A 45 -1.70 30.75 26.60
N ARG A 46 -1.01 29.89 27.36
CA ARG A 46 -0.27 28.75 26.80
C ARG A 46 -1.24 27.59 26.56
N THR A 47 -1.67 27.40 25.33
CA THR A 47 -2.59 26.30 25.00
C THR A 47 -1.88 24.95 25.06
N ARG A 48 -2.43 24.03 25.85
CA ARG A 48 -1.98 22.63 25.89
C ARG A 48 -2.66 21.87 24.76
N VAL A 49 -1.89 21.41 23.77
CA VAL A 49 -2.38 20.52 22.72
C VAL A 49 -2.14 19.08 23.17
N LYS A 50 -3.18 18.25 23.17
CA LYS A 50 -3.03 16.80 23.38
C LYS A 50 -2.28 16.20 22.19
N VAL A 51 -0.98 15.97 22.35
CA VAL A 51 -0.20 15.17 21.41
C VAL A 51 -0.28 13.72 21.86
N LYS A 52 -0.73 12.82 20.97
CA LYS A 52 -0.68 11.38 21.23
C LYS A 52 0.70 10.89 20.78
N LEU A 53 1.56 10.56 21.74
CA LEU A 53 2.94 10.12 21.50
C LEU A 53 3.04 8.63 21.11
N GLY A 54 1.95 7.88 21.22
CA GLY A 54 1.91 6.46 20.86
C GLY A 54 2.04 6.27 19.36
N ILE A 55 3.22 5.83 18.92
CA ILE A 55 3.47 5.49 17.52
C ILE A 55 2.95 4.07 17.28
N GLN A 56 1.65 3.92 17.06
CA GLN A 56 1.09 2.66 16.58
C GLN A 56 1.22 2.66 15.05
N LYS A 57 2.16 1.86 14.55
CA LYS A 57 2.29 1.55 13.12
C LYS A 57 1.68 0.18 12.91
N PHE A 58 0.95 0.02 11.82
CA PHE A 58 0.50 -1.27 11.32
C PHE A 58 0.73 -1.30 9.82
N TYR A 59 0.80 -2.49 9.29
CA TYR A 59 1.08 -2.76 7.89
C TYR A 59 -0.12 -3.49 7.31
N LEU A 60 -0.44 -3.15 6.08
CA LEU A 60 -1.48 -3.79 5.31
C LEU A 60 -0.82 -4.41 4.09
N TYR A 61 -0.87 -5.73 4.04
CA TYR A 61 -0.54 -6.52 2.87
C TYR A 61 -1.82 -6.63 2.07
N SER A 62 -1.86 -6.11 0.85
CA SER A 62 -3.07 -6.19 0.04
C SER A 62 -2.72 -6.56 -1.38
N VAL A 63 -3.64 -7.32 -1.97
CA VAL A 63 -3.57 -7.67 -3.37
C VAL A 63 -4.86 -7.31 -4.06
N VAL A 64 -4.82 -6.99 -5.35
CA VAL A 64 -5.99 -6.64 -6.15
C VAL A 64 -5.92 -7.37 -7.48
N ASP A 65 -6.96 -8.13 -7.82
CA ASP A 65 -7.14 -8.59 -9.19
C ASP A 65 -7.89 -7.51 -9.99
N PRO A 66 -7.25 -6.91 -11.01
CA PRO A 66 -7.82 -5.80 -11.77
C PRO A 66 -9.02 -6.21 -12.64
N ARG A 67 -9.28 -7.50 -12.85
CA ARG A 67 -10.39 -7.97 -13.70
C ARG A 67 -11.69 -8.15 -12.93
N ASN A 68 -11.60 -8.67 -11.70
CA ASN A 68 -12.77 -9.00 -10.88
C ASN A 68 -12.92 -8.08 -9.66
N GLY A 69 -11.90 -7.31 -9.30
CA GLY A 69 -11.89 -6.44 -8.12
C GLY A 69 -11.73 -7.19 -6.79
N GLU A 70 -11.40 -8.49 -6.81
CA GLU A 70 -11.08 -9.24 -5.59
C GLU A 70 -9.87 -8.60 -4.90
N SER A 71 -10.01 -8.32 -3.61
CA SER A 71 -8.97 -7.65 -2.83
C SER A 71 -8.81 -8.21 -1.42
N PRO A 72 -8.17 -9.38 -1.26
CA PRO A 72 -7.80 -9.87 0.06
C PRO A 72 -6.69 -9.01 0.67
N SER A 73 -6.81 -8.79 1.98
CA SER A 73 -5.84 -8.00 2.75
C SER A 73 -5.52 -8.67 4.09
N LEU A 74 -4.26 -8.60 4.51
CA LEU A 74 -3.78 -9.03 5.81
C LEU A 74 -3.28 -7.83 6.61
N PHE A 75 -3.76 -7.72 7.85
CA PHE A 75 -3.29 -6.74 8.82
C PHE A 75 -2.14 -7.33 9.63
N ALA A 76 -0.98 -6.65 9.62
CA ALA A 76 0.20 -7.04 10.38
C ALA A 76 0.70 -5.88 11.26
N LEU A 77 1.32 -6.21 12.40
CA LEU A 77 1.95 -5.20 13.25
C LEU A 77 3.37 -4.86 12.79
N ASN A 78 4.00 -5.77 12.06
CA ASN A 78 5.39 -5.71 11.62
C ASN A 78 5.49 -6.09 10.14
N VAL A 79 6.67 -5.84 9.57
CA VAL A 79 7.06 -6.27 8.21
C VAL A 79 8.21 -7.22 8.34
N ASN A 80 7.97 -8.48 8.00
CA ASN A 80 8.98 -9.52 7.94
C ASN A 80 8.57 -10.58 6.91
N THR A 81 9.51 -11.47 6.59
CA THR A 81 9.28 -12.62 5.70
C THR A 81 8.16 -13.51 6.21
N ASP A 82 8.06 -13.70 7.53
CA ASP A 82 7.03 -14.55 8.14
C ASP A 82 5.60 -14.02 7.84
N CYS A 83 5.40 -12.69 7.88
CA CYS A 83 4.13 -12.06 7.53
C CYS A 83 3.80 -12.20 6.04
N MET A 84 4.83 -12.22 5.17
CA MET A 84 4.64 -12.46 3.74
C MET A 84 4.26 -13.93 3.48
N ASP A 85 4.89 -14.87 4.20
CA ASP A 85 4.56 -16.29 4.08
C ASP A 85 3.11 -16.55 4.52
N ILE A 86 2.68 -15.95 5.63
CA ILE A 86 1.27 -15.99 6.09
C ILE A 86 0.31 -15.36 5.07
N PHE A 87 0.74 -14.35 4.32
CA PHE A 87 -0.08 -13.72 3.29
C PHE A 87 -0.22 -14.56 2.01
N LEU A 88 0.80 -15.37 1.70
CA LEU A 88 0.85 -16.21 0.51
C LEU A 88 0.17 -17.58 0.72
N GLU A 89 -0.01 -18.00 1.96
CA GLU A 89 -0.73 -19.22 2.36
C GLU A 89 -2.24 -19.10 2.14
#